data_AF-A0A0Q7VB21-F1
#
_entry.id   AF-A0A0Q7VB21-F1
#
_cell.length_a   1.000
_cell.length_b   1.000
_cell.length_c   1.000
_cell.angle_alpha   90.00
_cell.angle_beta   90.00
_cell.angle_gamma   90.00
#
_symmetry.space_group_name_H-M   'P 1'
#
loop_
_entity.id
_entity.type
_entity.pdbx_description
1 polymer ?
#
loop_
_entity_poly.entity_id
_entity_poly.type
_entity_poly.pdbx_seq_one_letter_code
_entity_poly.pdbx_strand_id
1 'polypeptide(L)'
;MDADFNDTGKPELLAHEQTYHGFSVLLRWCMLGLATVIPTLTLWFATSAGFWGGLIAGIVVFAVGYMILVRHEEKQPLSLWVEGR
;
A
#
# COMPACT_ATOMS: atom_id res chain seq x y z
N MET A 1 34.72 16.42 -5.48
CA MET A 1 33.86 16.25 -4.28
C MET A 1 33.32 14.85 -4.42
N ASP A 2 34.13 13.87 -4.04
CA ASP A 2 33.79 12.46 -4.18
C ASP A 2 32.90 12.16 -2.97
N ALA A 3 31.60 12.17 -3.18
CA ALA A 3 30.66 11.81 -2.14
C ALA A 3 30.94 10.34 -1.80
N ASP A 4 31.55 10.10 -0.65
CA ASP A 4 31.53 8.77 -0.06
C ASP A 4 30.05 8.50 0.29
N PHE A 5 29.48 7.51 -0.38
CA PHE A 5 28.12 7.04 -0.13
C PHE A 5 28.14 5.89 0.90
N ASN A 6 29.17 5.81 1.75
CA ASN A 6 29.34 4.75 2.73
C ASN A 6 28.50 5.05 3.99
N ASP A 7 27.22 5.24 3.75
CA ASP A 7 26.20 5.71 4.67
C ASP A 7 25.36 4.55 5.23
N THR A 8 25.69 3.31 4.87
CA THR A 8 25.01 2.06 5.25
C THR A 8 24.97 1.80 6.75
N GLY A 9 25.76 2.49 7.57
CA GLY A 9 25.85 2.30 9.02
C GLY A 9 25.34 3.44 9.88
N LYS A 10 24.86 4.55 9.31
CA LYS A 10 24.46 5.72 10.12
C LYS A 10 23.06 5.49 10.72
N PRO A 11 22.92 5.53 12.06
CA PRO A 11 21.68 5.16 12.75
C PRO A 11 20.51 6.11 12.42
N GLU A 12 20.79 7.36 12.06
CA GLU A 12 19.79 8.33 11.61
C GLU A 12 19.10 7.94 10.29
N LEU A 13 19.83 7.33 9.33
CA LEU A 13 19.26 6.90 8.06
C LEU A 13 18.41 5.64 8.23
N LEU A 14 18.85 4.70 9.07
CA LEU A 14 18.08 3.50 9.39
C LEU A 14 16.73 3.86 10.04
N ALA A 15 16.71 4.83 10.95
CA ALA A 15 15.48 5.32 11.56
C ALA A 15 14.55 5.99 10.53
N HIS A 16 15.12 6.71 9.56
CA HIS A 16 14.38 7.34 8.47
C HIS A 16 13.76 6.30 7.52
N GLU A 17 14.54 5.29 7.11
CA GLU A 17 14.08 4.19 6.24
C GLU A 17 12.94 3.40 6.89
N GLN A 18 13.06 3.06 8.19
CA GLN A 18 12.00 2.39 8.94
C GLN A 18 10.72 3.21 8.99
N THR A 19 10.84 4.53 9.22
CA THR A 19 9.68 5.44 9.28
C THR A 19 9.02 5.57 7.92
N TYR A 20 9.82 5.73 6.85
CA TYR A 20 9.31 5.79 5.48
C TYR A 20 8.60 4.50 5.09
N HIS A 21 9.15 3.35 5.47
CA HIS A 21 8.52 2.07 5.20
C HIS A 21 7.15 1.96 5.90
N GLY A 22 7.08 2.26 7.19
CA GLY A 22 5.83 2.25 7.94
C GLY A 22 4.77 3.18 7.34
N PHE A 23 5.18 4.40 6.95
CA PHE A 23 4.32 5.36 6.27
C PHE A 23 3.81 4.83 4.92
N SER A 24 4.70 4.25 4.10
CA SER A 24 4.33 3.72 2.79
C SER A 24 3.30 2.60 2.88
N VAL A 25 3.41 1.73 3.90
CA VAL A 25 2.45 0.65 4.16
C VAL A 25 1.11 1.24 4.61
N LEU A 26 1.12 2.18 5.55
CA LEU A 26 -0.11 2.86 6.01
C LEU A 26 -0.83 3.57 4.85
N LEU A 27 -0.09 4.29 4.01
CA LEU A 27 -0.64 5.00 2.86
C LEU A 27 -1.32 4.05 1.88
N ARG A 28 -0.73 2.87 1.62
CA ARG A 28 -1.34 1.82 0.79
C ARG A 28 -2.64 1.29 1.40
N TRP A 29 -2.69 1.06 2.71
CA TRP A 29 -3.92 0.69 3.40
C TRP A 29 -5.00 1.77 3.28
N CYS A 30 -4.63 3.06 3.40
CA CYS A 30 -5.55 4.17 3.19
C CYS A 30 -6.08 4.21 1.74
N MET A 31 -5.21 4.02 0.74
CA MET A 31 -5.62 3.98 -0.67
C MET A 31 -6.58 2.83 -0.96
N LEU A 32 -6.29 1.62 -0.44
CA LEU A 32 -7.17 0.47 -0.57
C LEU A 32 -8.54 0.72 0.09
N GLY A 33 -8.53 1.32 1.28
CA GLY A 33 -9.74 1.71 2.00
C GLY A 33 -10.60 2.67 1.16
N LEU A 34 -10.01 3.73 0.62
CA LEU A 34 -10.71 4.68 -0.24
C LEU A 34 -11.23 4.03 -1.52
N ALA A 35 -10.40 3.25 -2.20
CA ALA A 35 -10.76 2.53 -3.42
C ALA A 35 -11.92 1.54 -3.19
N THR A 36 -12.10 1.02 -1.97
CA THR A 36 -13.19 0.13 -1.62
C THR A 36 -14.45 0.90 -1.20
N VAL A 37 -14.31 1.88 -0.32
CA VAL A 37 -15.44 2.60 0.29
C VAL A 37 -16.17 3.46 -0.72
N ILE A 38 -15.45 4.16 -1.60
CA ILE A 38 -16.05 5.04 -2.62
C ILE A 38 -17.04 4.26 -3.49
N PRO A 39 -16.64 3.22 -4.24
CA PRO A 39 -17.57 2.50 -5.11
C PRO A 39 -18.64 1.75 -4.33
N THR A 40 -18.34 1.23 -3.12
CA THR A 40 -19.33 0.58 -2.27
C THR A 40 -20.47 1.55 -1.94
N LEU A 41 -20.15 2.76 -1.47
CA LEU A 41 -21.14 3.79 -1.15
C LEU A 41 -21.83 4.31 -2.41
N THR A 42 -21.11 4.48 -3.51
CA THR A 42 -21.68 4.90 -4.80
C THR A 42 -22.72 3.90 -5.29
N LEU A 43 -22.42 2.60 -5.30
CA LEU A 43 -23.38 1.59 -5.74
C LEU A 43 -24.57 1.48 -4.80
N TRP A 44 -24.35 1.64 -3.51
CA TRP A 44 -25.41 1.57 -2.52
C TRP A 44 -26.41 2.72 -2.64
N PHE A 45 -25.95 3.97 -2.81
CA PHE A 45 -26.83 5.15 -2.81
C PHE A 45 -27.14 5.72 -4.19
N ALA A 46 -26.25 5.58 -5.17
CA ALA A 46 -26.36 6.22 -6.48
C ALA A 46 -26.83 5.28 -7.59
N THR A 47 -27.08 4.00 -7.31
CA THR A 47 -27.57 3.04 -8.32
C THR A 47 -28.71 2.17 -7.81
N SER A 48 -29.50 1.60 -8.74
CA SER A 48 -30.55 0.63 -8.42
C SER A 48 -30.02 -0.71 -7.90
N ALA A 49 -28.70 -0.89 -7.85
CA ALA A 49 -28.05 -2.08 -7.29
C ALA A 49 -28.30 -2.22 -5.77
N GLY A 50 -28.58 -1.10 -5.09
CA GLY A 50 -28.96 -1.08 -3.67
C GLY A 50 -27.88 -1.61 -2.73
N PHE A 51 -28.29 -1.96 -1.50
CA PHE A 51 -27.42 -2.44 -0.43
C PHE A 51 -26.56 -3.64 -0.86
N TRP A 52 -27.20 -4.68 -1.42
CA TRP A 52 -26.53 -5.93 -1.75
C TRP A 52 -25.58 -5.79 -2.93
N GLY A 53 -25.91 -4.99 -3.94
CA GLY A 53 -25.01 -4.70 -5.04
C GLY A 53 -23.76 -3.94 -4.59
N GLY A 54 -23.94 -2.94 -3.73
CA GLY A 54 -22.81 -2.22 -3.11
C GLY A 54 -21.94 -3.13 -2.25
N LEU A 55 -22.55 -3.97 -1.40
CA LEU A 55 -21.83 -4.90 -0.52
C LEU A 55 -20.97 -5.89 -1.32
N ILE A 56 -21.54 -6.53 -2.35
CA ILE A 56 -20.82 -7.51 -3.17
C ILE A 56 -19.66 -6.84 -3.92
N ALA A 57 -19.92 -5.69 -4.55
CA ALA A 57 -18.88 -4.96 -5.27
C ALA A 57 -17.75 -4.51 -4.33
N GLY A 58 -18.10 -4.04 -3.12
CA GLY A 58 -17.13 -3.68 -2.09
C GLY A 58 -16.23 -4.84 -1.69
N ILE A 59 -16.81 -6.02 -1.43
CA ILE A 59 -16.05 -7.24 -1.10
C ILE A 59 -15.10 -7.62 -2.25
N VAL A 60 -15.59 -7.56 -3.50
CA VAL A 60 -14.77 -7.89 -4.67
C VAL A 60 -13.61 -6.91 -4.83
N VAL A 61 -13.87 -5.61 -4.77
CA VAL A 61 -12.84 -4.57 -4.89
C VAL A 61 -11.81 -4.69 -3.76
N PHE A 62 -12.26 -4.93 -2.53
CA PHE A 62 -11.37 -5.14 -1.40
C PHE A 62 -10.48 -6.37 -1.58
N ALA A 63 -11.06 -7.51 -1.99
CA ALA A 63 -10.31 -8.76 -2.18
C ALA A 63 -9.27 -8.64 -3.30
N VAL A 64 -9.66 -8.04 -4.43
CA VAL A 64 -8.75 -7.79 -5.56
C VAL A 64 -7.65 -6.82 -5.16
N GLY A 65 -8.01 -5.70 -4.52
CA GLY A 65 -7.05 -4.71 -4.07
C GLY A 65 -6.09 -5.25 -3.01
N TYR A 66 -6.55 -6.08 -2.07
CA TYR A 66 -5.70 -6.76 -1.09
C TYR A 66 -4.70 -7.71 -1.78
N MET A 67 -5.18 -8.53 -2.73
CA MET A 67 -4.32 -9.48 -3.45
C MET A 67 -3.26 -8.79 -4.32
N ILE A 68 -3.60 -7.67 -4.96
CA ILE A 68 -2.68 -6.96 -5.86
C ILE A 68 -1.76 -6.03 -5.06
N LEU A 69 -2.29 -5.24 -4.13
CA LEU A 69 -1.54 -4.16 -3.49
C LEU A 69 -0.79 -4.62 -2.24
N VAL A 70 -1.38 -5.54 -1.45
CA VAL A 70 -0.80 -5.98 -0.17
C VAL A 70 0.03 -7.25 -0.38
N ARG A 71 -0.55 -8.29 -0.97
CA ARG A 71 0.11 -9.59 -1.13
C ARG A 71 1.26 -9.58 -2.14
N HIS A 72 1.21 -8.73 -3.17
CA HIS A 72 2.27 -8.68 -4.18
C HIS A 72 3.54 -8.01 -3.66
N GLU A 73 3.42 -7.15 -2.66
CA GLU A 73 4.50 -6.36 -2.08
C GLU A 73 5.18 -7.07 -0.90
N GLU A 74 4.48 -7.98 -0.19
CA GLU A 74 5.13 -8.94 0.73
C GLU A 74 6.23 -9.75 0.04
N LYS A 75 6.16 -9.90 -1.28
CA LYS A 75 7.15 -10.60 -2.11
C LYS A 75 8.25 -9.70 -2.68
N GLN A 76 8.12 -8.38 -2.54
CA GLN A 76 9.16 -7.44 -2.96
C GLN A 76 10.15 -7.29 -1.79
N PRO A 77 11.41 -7.74 -1.92
CA PRO A 77 12.41 -7.51 -0.89
C PRO A 77 12.68 -5.99 -0.82
N LEU A 78 12.36 -5.39 0.33
CA LEU A 78 12.52 -3.97 0.62
C LEU A 78 13.98 -3.51 0.78
N SER A 79 14.94 -4.39 0.54
CA SER A 79 16.36 -4.04 0.47
C SER A 79 16.64 -3.37 -0.88
N LEU A 80 16.57 -2.04 -0.93
CA LEU A 80 17.27 -1.26 -1.95
C LEU A 80 18.80 -1.39 -1.82
N TRP A 81 19.26 -1.90 -0.69
CA TRP A 81 20.65 -2.22 -0.35
C TRP A 81 20.96 -3.73 -0.39
N VAL A 82 20.46 -4.45 -1.40
CA VAL A 82 21.18 -5.69 -1.78
C VAL A 82 22.48 -5.23 -2.43
N GLU A 83 23.48 -5.03 -1.58
CA GLU A 83 24.88 -4.84 -1.96
C GLU A 83 25.28 -6.02 -2.85
N GLY A 84 25.42 -5.73 -4.14
CA GLY A 84 25.57 -6.73 -5.19
C GLY A 84 25.74 -6.17 -6.60
N ARG A 85 25.84 -4.84 -6.78
CA ARG A 85 26.49 -4.16 -7.91
C ARG A 85 26.85 -2.72 -7.56
#